data_AF-A0A0G4M7H7-F1
#
_entry.id   AF-A0A0G4M7H7-F1
#
_cell.length_a   1.000
_cell.length_b   1.000
_cell.length_c   1.000
_cell.angle_alpha   90.00
_cell.angle_beta   90.00
_cell.angle_gamma   90.00
#
_symmetry.space_group_name_H-M   'P 1'
#
loop_
_entity.id
_entity.type
_entity.pdbx_description
1 polymer ?
#
loop_
_entity_poly.entity_id
_entity_poly.type
_entity_poly.pdbx_seq_one_letter_code
_entity_poly.pdbx_strand_id
1 'polypeptide(L)'
;LEGVFTGNADIKHLLPIESSRFQNINSEFSTVMKKVYKQPYVLDVLGIANVQKSLERLAELLNKIQKALGEYLEKERVSFPRFYFVGDEDLLEMIGNSNDTLRIAKHFKKMFAGLSGLIMDDETIISGFTSKEGEAVRLKKEISLVKTPRINDWLTLLENGMKSTLAELLADAIAQYTPIFESESIDKSVLIEFMDAFPSQIVVLAAQATWTTAVEQSLADGGVTLQSLFDREVQVLRHLADTVLGDLEVIQRKKCEQLITECVHQRDCVEKLMKLNATTPTHYLWLLQMRYIYTPEGDFQQRLQVKMANAKLNYGFEYLGVPDRLVRTPLTDRCFLTLTQALEQRLGGSPYGPAGTGKTESVKALGLQLGRFTLVFCCDDTFDFQAMGRIFLGICQVGAWGCFDEFNRLEERIL
;
A
#
# COMPACT_ATOMS: atom_id res chain seq x y z
N LEU A 1 -26.69 11.53 -8.87
CA LEU A 1 -26.86 12.97 -8.54
C LEU A 1 -27.82 13.20 -7.37
N GLU A 2 -29.03 12.61 -7.36
CA GLU A 2 -29.96 12.75 -6.23
C GLU A 2 -29.31 12.33 -4.90
N GLY A 3 -28.77 11.10 -4.80
CA GLY A 3 -28.11 10.64 -3.58
C GLY A 3 -26.96 11.54 -3.10
N VAL A 4 -26.28 12.20 -4.04
CA VAL A 4 -25.16 13.12 -3.76
C VAL A 4 -25.65 14.45 -3.18
N PHE A 5 -26.63 15.10 -3.83
CA PHE A 5 -27.07 16.46 -3.46
C PHE A 5 -28.22 16.50 -2.44
N THR A 6 -28.92 15.39 -2.22
CA THR A 6 -29.99 15.28 -1.21
C THR A 6 -29.54 14.58 0.07
N GLY A 7 -28.65 13.59 -0.04
CA GLY A 7 -28.21 12.77 1.09
C GLY A 7 -27.13 13.39 1.97
N ASN A 8 -26.39 14.39 1.46
CA ASN A 8 -25.27 14.99 2.18
C ASN A 8 -25.39 16.53 2.26
N ALA A 9 -25.52 17.05 3.48
CA ALA A 9 -25.65 18.49 3.72
C ALA A 9 -24.32 19.24 3.47
N ASP A 10 -23.18 18.60 3.72
CA ASP A 10 -21.86 19.21 3.59
C ASP A 10 -21.46 19.41 2.12
N ILE A 11 -21.92 18.52 1.22
CA ILE A 11 -21.76 18.69 -0.22
C ILE A 11 -22.46 19.97 -0.72
N LYS A 12 -23.57 20.39 -0.08
CA LYS A 12 -24.24 21.65 -0.43
C LYS A 12 -23.39 22.87 -0.11
N HIS A 13 -22.57 22.80 0.93
CA HIS A 13 -21.62 23.85 1.28
C HIS A 13 -20.41 23.87 0.34
N LEU A 14 -19.97 22.69 -0.12
CA LEU A 14 -18.84 22.55 -1.04
C LEU A 14 -19.18 22.99 -2.49
N LEU A 15 -20.37 22.63 -2.97
CA LEU A 15 -20.83 22.90 -4.34
C LEU A 15 -22.19 23.63 -4.34
N PRO A 16 -22.27 24.89 -3.86
CA PRO A 16 -23.54 25.58 -3.65
C PRO A 16 -24.28 25.91 -4.95
N ILE A 17 -23.55 26.24 -6.01
CA ILE A 17 -24.12 26.60 -7.32
C ILE A 17 -24.77 25.37 -7.96
N GLU A 18 -24.05 24.25 -7.97
CA GLU A 18 -24.48 22.97 -8.53
C GLU A 18 -25.64 22.40 -7.72
N SER A 19 -25.59 22.52 -6.39
CA SER A 19 -26.67 22.11 -5.49
C SER A 19 -27.96 22.88 -5.76
N SER A 20 -27.88 24.21 -5.90
CA SER A 20 -29.04 25.06 -6.23
C SER A 20 -29.62 24.71 -7.61
N ARG A 21 -28.75 24.53 -8.61
CA ARG A 21 -29.18 24.08 -9.95
C ARG A 21 -29.86 22.71 -9.91
N PHE A 22 -29.30 21.76 -9.15
CA PHE A 22 -29.87 20.43 -9.01
C PHE A 22 -31.25 20.47 -8.34
N GLN A 23 -31.45 21.29 -7.31
CA GLN A 23 -32.76 21.44 -6.66
C GLN A 23 -33.84 21.93 -7.62
N ASN A 24 -33.51 22.92 -8.47
CA ASN A 24 -34.43 23.42 -9.48
C ASN A 24 -34.79 22.34 -10.50
N ILE A 25 -33.79 21.60 -11.00
CA ILE A 25 -33.98 20.47 -11.92
C ILE A 25 -34.83 19.38 -11.28
N ASN A 26 -34.56 19.02 -10.02
CA ASN A 26 -35.26 17.96 -9.32
C ASN A 26 -36.74 18.31 -9.10
N SER A 27 -37.05 19.58 -8.79
CA SER A 27 -38.42 20.08 -8.64
C SER A 27 -39.19 19.99 -9.96
N GLU A 28 -38.56 20.38 -11.06
CA GLU A 28 -39.18 20.31 -12.39
C GLU A 28 -39.37 18.86 -12.86
N PHE A 29 -38.34 18.02 -12.70
CA PHE A 29 -38.40 16.60 -13.01
C PHE A 29 -39.50 15.91 -12.20
N SER A 30 -39.59 16.18 -10.89
CA SER A 30 -40.65 15.67 -10.02
C SER A 30 -42.04 16.11 -10.49
N THR A 31 -42.17 17.33 -11.01
CA THR A 31 -43.43 17.85 -11.56
C THR A 31 -43.84 17.09 -12.83
N VAL A 32 -42.90 16.79 -13.72
CA VAL A 32 -43.13 15.94 -14.89
C VAL A 32 -43.52 14.52 -14.46
N MET A 33 -42.75 13.92 -13.55
CA MET A 33 -43.01 12.56 -13.06
C MET A 33 -44.35 12.42 -12.33
N LYS A 34 -44.82 13.44 -11.61
CA LYS A 34 -46.17 13.46 -11.02
C LYS A 34 -47.28 13.41 -12.08
N LYS A 35 -47.08 14.01 -13.26
CA LYS A 35 -48.03 13.93 -14.38
C LYS A 35 -48.02 12.54 -15.01
N VAL A 36 -46.83 11.99 -15.24
CA VAL A 36 -46.63 10.62 -15.74
C VAL A 36 -47.27 9.60 -14.80
N TYR A 37 -47.10 9.76 -13.48
CA TYR A 37 -47.71 8.88 -12.48
C TYR A 37 -49.24 8.90 -12.51
N LYS A 38 -49.85 10.07 -12.80
CA LYS A 38 -51.31 10.19 -12.91
C LYS A 38 -51.86 9.56 -14.19
N GLN A 39 -51.07 9.53 -15.26
CA GLN A 39 -51.47 9.03 -16.58
C GLN A 39 -50.33 8.19 -17.16
N PRO A 40 -50.26 6.89 -16.81
CA PRO A 40 -49.10 6.05 -17.11
C PRO A 40 -49.06 5.56 -18.57
N TYR A 41 -50.12 5.75 -19.36
CA TYR A 41 -50.13 5.33 -20.76
C TYR A 41 -49.23 6.22 -21.61
N VAL A 42 -48.37 5.60 -22.42
CA VAL A 42 -47.35 6.31 -23.22
C VAL A 42 -47.93 7.40 -24.13
N LEU A 43 -49.13 7.17 -24.69
CA LEU A 43 -49.81 8.14 -25.53
C LEU A 43 -50.28 9.38 -24.75
N ASP A 44 -50.70 9.18 -23.50
CA ASP A 44 -51.09 10.28 -22.60
C ASP A 44 -49.86 11.09 -22.16
N VAL A 45 -48.75 10.42 -21.89
CA VAL A 45 -47.47 11.06 -21.57
C VAL A 45 -46.98 11.92 -22.74
N LEU A 46 -47.06 11.42 -23.97
CA LEU A 46 -46.75 12.19 -25.19
C LEU A 46 -47.69 13.38 -25.39
N GLY A 47 -48.92 13.30 -24.87
CA GLY A 47 -49.89 14.40 -24.86
C GLY A 47 -49.56 15.52 -23.86
N ILE A 48 -48.60 15.33 -22.94
CA ILE A 48 -48.17 16.38 -22.00
C ILE A 48 -47.48 17.51 -22.79
N ALA A 49 -48.03 18.72 -22.68
CA ALA A 49 -47.51 19.89 -23.39
C ALA A 49 -46.00 20.11 -23.14
N ASN A 50 -45.23 20.17 -24.22
CA ASN A 50 -43.77 20.40 -24.24
C ASN A 50 -42.94 19.38 -23.45
N VAL A 51 -43.44 18.17 -23.18
CA VAL A 51 -42.72 17.16 -22.39
C VAL A 51 -41.35 16.83 -22.99
N GLN A 52 -41.26 16.69 -24.31
CA GLN A 52 -40.00 16.41 -25.01
C GLN A 52 -38.97 17.53 -24.78
N LYS A 53 -39.33 18.78 -25.08
CA LYS A 53 -38.44 19.94 -24.90
C LYS A 53 -38.02 20.13 -23.44
N SER A 54 -38.91 19.86 -22.49
CA SER A 54 -38.60 19.91 -21.06
C SER A 54 -37.58 18.85 -20.67
N LEU A 55 -37.77 17.58 -21.09
CA LEU A 55 -36.83 16.49 -20.81
C LEU A 55 -35.47 16.70 -21.49
N GLU A 56 -35.43 17.15 -22.74
CA GLU A 56 -34.19 17.50 -23.45
C GLU A 56 -33.41 18.59 -22.71
N ARG A 57 -34.09 19.66 -22.28
CA ARG A 57 -33.46 20.72 -21.48
C ARG A 57 -32.98 20.23 -20.11
N LEU A 58 -33.75 19.39 -19.43
CA LEU A 58 -33.35 18.80 -18.15
C LEU A 58 -32.10 17.91 -18.32
N ALA A 59 -32.03 17.13 -19.40
CA ALA A 59 -30.87 16.31 -19.72
C ALA A 59 -29.61 17.16 -19.95
N GLU A 60 -29.71 18.25 -20.72
CA GLU A 60 -28.59 19.19 -20.92
C GLU A 60 -28.10 19.81 -19.60
N LEU A 61 -29.03 20.21 -18.72
CA LEU A 61 -28.69 20.79 -17.43
C LEU A 61 -28.05 19.76 -16.49
N LEU A 62 -28.55 18.51 -16.49
CA LEU A 62 -27.96 17.41 -15.75
C LEU A 62 -26.53 17.11 -16.22
N ASN A 63 -26.30 17.10 -17.53
CA ASN A 63 -24.96 16.92 -18.11
C ASN A 63 -23.97 18.01 -17.67
N LYS A 64 -24.43 19.27 -17.58
CA LYS A 64 -23.59 20.37 -17.06
C LYS A 64 -23.22 20.18 -15.59
N ILE A 65 -24.16 19.70 -14.76
CA ILE A 65 -23.89 19.40 -13.35
C ILE A 65 -22.93 18.21 -13.24
N GLN A 66 -23.13 17.15 -14.01
CA GLN A 66 -22.25 15.99 -14.01
C GLN A 66 -20.82 16.37 -14.41
N LYS A 67 -20.66 17.23 -15.43
CA LYS A 67 -19.34 17.75 -15.83
C LYS A 67 -18.68 18.56 -14.71
N ALA A 68 -19.41 19.49 -14.09
CA ALA A 68 -18.88 20.29 -12.97
C ALA A 68 -18.47 19.42 -11.77
N LEU A 69 -19.27 18.38 -11.46
CA LEU A 69 -18.94 17.42 -10.41
C LEU A 69 -17.68 16.61 -10.75
N GLY A 70 -17.55 16.15 -12.00
CA GLY A 70 -16.35 15.46 -12.47
C GLY A 70 -15.10 16.34 -12.37
N GLU A 71 -15.17 17.60 -12.81
CA GLU A 71 -14.08 18.57 -12.69
C GLU A 71 -13.70 18.85 -11.22
N TYR A 72 -14.68 18.87 -10.31
CA TYR A 72 -14.43 18.99 -8.88
C TYR A 72 -13.70 17.77 -8.32
N LEU A 73 -14.19 16.55 -8.59
CA LEU A 73 -13.56 15.32 -8.13
C LEU A 73 -12.13 15.18 -8.66
N GLU A 74 -11.88 15.60 -9.89
CA GLU A 74 -10.54 15.57 -10.46
C GLU A 74 -9.57 16.51 -9.74
N LYS A 75 -10.02 17.71 -9.33
CA LYS A 75 -9.21 18.62 -8.50
C LYS A 75 -8.86 18.00 -7.16
N GLU A 76 -9.80 17.31 -6.53
CA GLU A 76 -9.56 16.62 -5.26
C GLU A 76 -8.57 15.45 -5.43
N ARG A 77 -8.65 14.70 -6.54
CA ARG A 77 -7.66 13.66 -6.88
C ARG A 77 -6.26 14.20 -7.11
N VAL A 78 -6.13 15.30 -7.84
CA VAL A 78 -4.82 15.96 -8.02
C VAL A 78 -4.26 16.45 -6.68
N SER A 79 -5.13 16.91 -5.78
CA SER A 79 -4.73 17.36 -4.45
C SER A 79 -4.29 16.23 -3.52
N PHE A 80 -4.89 15.03 -3.65
CA PHE A 80 -4.47 13.83 -2.93
C PHE A 80 -4.51 12.60 -3.86
N PRO A 81 -3.37 12.22 -4.46
CA PRO A 81 -3.32 11.24 -5.55
C PRO A 81 -3.87 9.84 -5.25
N ARG A 82 -3.95 9.42 -3.98
CA ARG A 82 -4.53 8.11 -3.65
C ARG A 82 -6.03 8.02 -3.94
N PHE A 83 -6.72 9.15 -4.11
CA PHE A 83 -8.11 9.19 -4.55
C PHE A 83 -8.33 8.70 -6.00
N TYR A 84 -7.28 8.59 -6.82
CA TYR A 84 -7.42 7.94 -8.13
C TYR A 84 -7.87 6.48 -8.01
N PHE A 85 -7.55 5.80 -6.90
CA PHE A 85 -7.90 4.40 -6.63
C PHE A 85 -9.29 4.20 -5.99
N VAL A 86 -10.04 5.29 -5.78
CA VAL A 86 -11.32 5.28 -5.06
C VAL A 86 -12.45 5.73 -5.98
N GLY A 87 -13.53 4.97 -6.13
CA GLY A 87 -14.64 5.33 -7.02
C GLY A 87 -15.26 6.69 -6.72
N ASP A 88 -15.97 7.27 -7.69
CA ASP A 88 -16.57 8.62 -7.55
C ASP A 88 -17.55 8.69 -6.36
N GLU A 89 -18.32 7.63 -6.14
CA GLU A 89 -19.28 7.53 -5.03
C GLU A 89 -18.58 7.52 -3.67
N ASP A 90 -17.56 6.66 -3.52
CA ASP A 90 -16.74 6.59 -2.30
C ASP A 90 -16.02 7.91 -2.03
N LEU A 91 -15.50 8.57 -3.07
CA LEU A 91 -14.80 9.84 -2.94
C LEU A 91 -15.74 10.94 -2.46
N LEU A 92 -16.97 10.99 -2.99
CA LEU A 92 -17.99 11.91 -2.52
C LEU A 92 -18.42 11.61 -1.08
N GLU A 93 -18.51 10.34 -0.70
CA GLU A 93 -18.80 9.94 0.68
C GLU A 93 -17.73 10.46 1.65
N MET A 94 -16.44 10.30 1.32
CA MET A 94 -15.34 10.78 2.17
C MET A 94 -15.30 12.30 2.26
N ILE A 95 -15.41 13.00 1.12
CA ILE A 95 -15.38 14.47 1.08
C ILE A 95 -16.55 15.07 1.85
N GLY A 96 -17.75 14.50 1.65
CA GLY A 96 -18.95 14.96 2.32
C GLY A 96 -19.06 14.54 3.79
N ASN A 97 -18.15 13.71 4.31
CA ASN A 97 -18.10 13.34 5.74
C ASN A 97 -16.68 13.58 6.29
N SER A 98 -16.01 14.65 5.85
CA SER A 98 -14.59 14.91 6.17
C SER A 98 -14.27 14.98 7.66
N ASN A 99 -15.27 15.27 8.51
CA ASN A 99 -15.15 15.33 9.97
C ASN A 99 -15.32 13.96 10.66
N ASP A 100 -15.87 12.95 9.98
CA ASP A 100 -16.09 11.61 10.53
C ASP A 100 -14.97 10.66 10.08
N THR A 101 -13.91 10.60 10.89
CA THR A 101 -12.72 9.78 10.62
C THR A 101 -13.03 8.29 10.55
N LEU A 102 -14.05 7.81 11.27
CA LEU A 102 -14.46 6.41 11.28
C LEU A 102 -15.10 6.00 9.95
N ARG A 103 -15.89 6.89 9.33
CA ARG A 103 -16.42 6.65 7.98
C ARG A 103 -15.30 6.61 6.95
N ILE A 104 -14.39 7.58 7.01
CA ILE A 104 -13.26 7.67 6.07
C ILE A 104 -12.37 6.43 6.17
N ALA A 105 -12.17 5.91 7.38
CA ALA A 105 -11.35 4.72 7.61
C ALA A 105 -11.81 3.47 6.85
N LYS A 106 -13.12 3.35 6.54
CA LYS A 106 -13.67 2.23 5.75
C LYS A 106 -13.10 2.16 4.33
N HIS A 107 -12.62 3.30 3.81
CA HIS A 107 -12.06 3.41 2.46
C HIS A 107 -10.54 3.29 2.44
N PHE A 108 -9.85 3.22 3.58
CA PHE A 108 -8.38 3.13 3.63
C PHE A 108 -7.82 1.92 2.89
N LYS A 109 -8.49 0.77 2.95
CA LYS A 109 -8.11 -0.43 2.19
C LYS A 109 -8.02 -0.23 0.67
N LYS A 110 -8.67 0.82 0.14
CA LYS A 110 -8.61 1.19 -1.29
C LYS A 110 -7.43 2.14 -1.58
N MET A 111 -6.98 2.90 -0.58
CA MET A 111 -5.97 3.95 -0.71
C MET A 111 -4.58 3.55 -0.22
N PHE A 112 -4.50 2.59 0.71
CA PHE A 112 -3.27 2.17 1.40
C PHE A 112 -3.19 0.65 1.45
N ALA A 113 -1.97 0.12 1.53
CA ALA A 113 -1.75 -1.32 1.55
C ALA A 113 -2.17 -1.97 2.89
N GLY A 114 -1.56 -1.52 4.00
CA GLY A 114 -1.74 -2.11 5.32
C GLY A 114 -2.61 -1.31 6.28
N LEU A 115 -2.96 -0.06 5.93
CA LEU A 115 -3.69 0.85 6.80
C LEU A 115 -5.20 0.54 6.78
N SER A 116 -5.77 0.29 7.95
CA SER A 116 -7.18 -0.06 8.13
C SER A 116 -7.94 0.87 9.08
N GLY A 117 -7.24 1.59 9.96
CA GLY A 117 -7.86 2.47 10.96
C GLY A 117 -6.90 3.54 11.48
N LEU A 118 -7.46 4.47 12.27
CA LEU A 118 -6.71 5.53 12.96
C LEU A 118 -6.76 5.29 14.46
N ILE A 119 -5.69 5.71 15.14
CA ILE A 119 -5.67 5.88 16.59
C ILE A 119 -5.90 7.37 16.83
N MET A 120 -6.95 7.68 17.58
CA MET A 120 -7.37 9.04 17.88
C MET A 120 -7.18 9.31 19.36
N ASP A 121 -6.57 10.45 19.67
CA ASP A 121 -6.55 11.03 21.02
C ASP A 121 -7.57 12.19 21.04
N ASP A 122 -8.46 12.20 22.02
CA ASP A 122 -9.52 13.20 22.22
C ASP A 122 -10.36 13.52 20.96
N GLU A 123 -10.61 12.52 20.11
CA GLU A 123 -11.37 12.58 18.84
C GLU A 123 -10.86 13.58 17.77
N THR A 124 -9.87 14.41 18.09
CA THR A 124 -9.43 15.55 17.28
C THR A 124 -7.98 15.45 16.85
N ILE A 125 -7.22 14.53 17.45
CA ILE A 125 -5.79 14.33 17.17
C ILE A 125 -5.59 12.90 16.68
N ILE A 126 -5.08 12.75 15.45
CA ILE A 126 -4.62 11.45 14.95
C ILE A 126 -3.23 11.21 15.52
N SER A 127 -3.12 10.23 16.41
CA SER A 127 -1.89 9.86 17.10
C SER A 127 -1.27 8.57 16.57
N GLY A 128 -1.96 7.86 15.67
CA GLY A 128 -1.45 6.62 15.08
C GLY A 128 -2.38 6.01 14.03
N PHE A 129 -2.01 4.83 13.57
CA PHE A 129 -2.77 4.04 12.60
C PHE A 129 -2.73 2.55 12.94
N THR A 130 -3.69 1.79 12.41
CA THR A 130 -3.83 0.36 12.68
C THR A 130 -3.93 -0.47 11.41
N SER A 131 -3.49 -1.73 11.47
CA SER A 131 -3.73 -2.74 10.43
C SER A 131 -5.06 -3.48 10.62
N LYS A 132 -5.45 -4.26 9.61
CA LYS A 132 -6.63 -5.14 9.68
C LYS A 132 -6.47 -6.27 10.70
N GLU A 133 -5.23 -6.68 10.99
CA GLU A 133 -4.88 -7.67 12.01
C GLU A 133 -4.86 -7.09 13.43
N GLY A 134 -4.99 -5.77 13.57
CA GLY A 134 -4.95 -5.07 14.86
C GLY A 134 -3.56 -4.57 15.27
N GLU A 135 -2.55 -4.65 14.40
CA GLU A 135 -1.26 -4.02 14.69
C GLU A 135 -1.42 -2.51 14.76
N ALA A 136 -0.85 -1.88 15.78
CA ALA A 136 -0.98 -0.45 16.05
C ALA A 136 0.39 0.24 15.98
N VAL A 137 0.46 1.37 15.29
CA VAL A 137 1.68 2.18 15.18
C VAL A 137 1.36 3.62 15.56
N ARG A 138 2.05 4.14 16.58
CA ARG A 138 1.95 5.55 16.98
C ARG A 138 2.84 6.41 16.09
N LEU A 139 2.29 7.53 15.61
CA LEU A 139 3.04 8.49 14.82
C LEU A 139 4.05 9.23 15.70
N LYS A 140 5.26 9.48 15.17
CA LYS A 140 6.23 10.36 15.86
C LYS A 140 5.76 11.82 15.89
N LYS A 141 4.91 12.20 14.92
CA LYS A 141 4.28 13.52 14.83
C LYS A 141 2.77 13.38 14.66
N GLU A 142 2.04 13.80 15.68
CA GLU A 142 0.58 13.79 15.70
C GLU A 142 -0.03 14.81 14.72
N ILE A 143 -1.26 14.54 14.28
CA ILE A 143 -1.97 15.36 13.30
C ILE A 143 -3.24 15.89 13.95
N SER A 144 -3.36 17.22 14.05
CA SER A 144 -4.54 17.87 14.61
C SER A 144 -5.56 18.19 13.50
N LEU A 145 -6.74 17.58 13.59
CA LEU A 145 -7.85 17.82 12.68
C LEU A 145 -8.41 19.24 12.80
N VAL A 146 -8.28 19.86 13.99
CA VAL A 146 -8.68 21.27 14.20
C VAL A 146 -7.77 22.22 13.41
N LYS A 147 -6.46 21.95 13.36
CA LYS A 147 -5.50 22.77 12.60
C LYS A 147 -5.53 22.47 11.11
N THR A 148 -5.89 21.25 10.74
CA THR A 148 -5.90 20.76 9.36
C THR A 148 -7.23 20.07 9.04
N PRO A 149 -8.33 20.83 8.89
CA PRO A 149 -9.68 20.27 8.78
C PRO A 149 -9.97 19.68 7.39
N ARG A 150 -9.20 20.06 6.36
CA ARG A 150 -9.42 19.55 5.00
C ARG A 150 -8.89 18.12 4.89
N ILE A 151 -9.73 17.25 4.35
CA ILE A 151 -9.44 15.81 4.22
C ILE A 151 -8.14 15.52 3.47
N ASN A 152 -7.91 16.19 2.35
CA ASN A 152 -6.71 16.01 1.52
C ASN A 152 -5.44 16.35 2.29
N ASP A 153 -5.49 17.41 3.10
CA ASP A 153 -4.33 17.94 3.80
C ASP A 153 -3.93 17.00 4.94
N TRP A 154 -4.89 16.57 5.77
CA TRP A 154 -4.56 15.66 6.87
C TRP A 154 -4.23 14.24 6.37
N LEU A 155 -4.82 13.76 5.26
CA LEU A 155 -4.42 12.49 4.64
C LEU A 155 -3.00 12.56 4.07
N THR A 156 -2.62 13.69 3.49
CA THR A 156 -1.24 13.92 3.03
C THR A 156 -0.26 13.95 4.21
N LEU A 157 -0.63 14.57 5.33
CA LEU A 157 0.16 14.54 6.56
C LEU A 157 0.25 13.12 7.13
N LEU A 158 -0.82 12.34 7.08
CA LEU A 158 -0.85 10.95 7.53
C LEU A 158 0.08 10.07 6.69
N GLU A 159 0.03 10.20 5.35
CA GLU A 159 0.93 9.46 4.46
C GLU A 159 2.41 9.78 4.75
N ASN A 160 2.75 11.07 4.86
CA ASN A 160 4.13 11.48 5.11
C ASN A 160 4.58 11.12 6.52
N GLY A 161 3.70 11.28 7.52
CA GLY A 161 3.94 10.90 8.91
C GLY A 161 4.15 9.41 9.08
N MET A 162 3.39 8.59 8.35
CA MET A 162 3.56 7.13 8.29
C MET A 162 4.95 6.75 7.77
N LYS A 163 5.36 7.29 6.62
CA LYS A 163 6.69 7.01 6.03
C LYS A 163 7.83 7.44 6.96
N SER A 164 7.76 8.65 7.53
CA SER A 164 8.76 9.16 8.48
C SER A 164 8.85 8.29 9.72
N THR A 165 7.69 7.97 10.32
CA THR A 165 7.61 7.15 11.54
C THR A 165 8.23 5.77 11.31
N LEU A 166 7.89 5.09 10.20
CA LEU A 166 8.47 3.78 9.88
C LEU A 166 9.98 3.84 9.63
N ALA A 167 10.48 4.90 8.98
CA ALA A 167 11.90 5.07 8.73
C ALA A 167 12.70 5.35 10.02
N GLU A 168 12.14 6.13 10.94
CA GLU A 168 12.72 6.36 12.27
C GLU A 168 12.69 5.09 13.13
N LEU A 169 11.56 4.38 13.16
CA LEU A 169 11.44 3.10 13.87
C LEU A 169 12.41 2.05 13.34
N LEU A 170 12.72 2.06 12.04
CA LEU A 170 13.76 1.18 11.48
C LEU A 170 15.15 1.49 12.05
N ALA A 171 15.50 2.76 12.23
CA ALA A 171 16.77 3.13 12.84
C ALA A 171 16.86 2.64 14.29
N ASP A 172 15.79 2.86 15.07
CA ASP A 172 15.66 2.38 16.45
C ASP A 172 15.77 0.84 16.50
N ALA A 173 15.09 0.14 15.59
CA ALA A 173 15.07 -1.32 15.52
C ALA A 173 16.40 -1.93 15.11
N ILE A 174 17.13 -1.33 14.16
CA ILE A 174 18.49 -1.79 13.81
C ILE A 174 19.43 -1.62 15.01
N ALA A 175 19.36 -0.49 15.72
CA ALA A 175 20.17 -0.24 16.89
C ALA A 175 19.90 -1.25 18.03
N GLN A 176 18.66 -1.69 18.18
CA GLN A 176 18.29 -2.71 19.17
C GLN A 176 18.62 -4.15 18.72
N TYR A 177 18.42 -4.48 17.44
CA TYR A 177 18.62 -5.86 16.94
C TYR A 177 20.08 -6.22 16.69
N THR A 178 20.90 -5.28 16.24
CA THR A 178 22.33 -5.50 15.96
C THR A 178 23.08 -6.17 17.13
N PRO A 179 23.04 -5.64 18.38
CA PRO A 179 23.71 -6.29 19.51
C PRO A 179 23.12 -7.65 19.89
N ILE A 180 21.83 -7.88 19.64
CA ILE A 180 21.18 -9.19 19.86
C ILE A 180 21.77 -10.22 18.89
N PHE A 181 21.83 -9.87 17.60
CA PHE A 181 22.32 -10.76 16.55
C PHE A 181 23.84 -10.99 16.62
N GLU A 182 24.60 -9.98 17.05
CA GLU A 182 26.05 -10.09 17.20
C GLU A 182 26.51 -10.80 18.48
N SER A 183 25.59 -11.07 19.41
CA SER A 183 25.90 -11.84 20.62
C SER A 183 26.32 -13.29 20.28
N GLU A 184 27.21 -13.87 21.10
CA GLU A 184 27.57 -15.29 21.00
C GLU A 184 26.39 -16.22 21.39
N SER A 185 25.58 -15.77 22.35
CA SER A 185 24.38 -16.45 22.83
C SER A 185 23.21 -15.48 22.78
N ILE A 186 22.18 -15.85 22.02
CA ILE A 186 20.98 -15.04 21.87
C ILE A 186 20.01 -15.35 23.01
N ASP A 187 19.60 -14.33 23.77
CA ASP A 187 18.56 -14.51 24.79
C ASP A 187 17.17 -14.46 24.14
N LYS A 188 16.40 -15.54 24.33
CA LYS A 188 15.02 -15.65 23.83
C LYS A 188 14.13 -14.50 24.29
N SER A 189 14.26 -14.07 25.54
CA SER A 189 13.43 -13.03 26.14
C SER A 189 13.69 -11.68 25.48
N VAL A 190 14.97 -11.35 25.26
CA VAL A 190 15.39 -10.10 24.60
C VAL A 190 14.95 -10.08 23.13
N LEU A 191 15.01 -11.23 22.44
CA LEU A 191 14.50 -11.36 21.08
C LEU A 191 12.99 -11.10 21.02
N ILE A 192 12.21 -11.64 21.96
CA ILE A 192 10.75 -11.42 22.03
C ILE A 192 10.44 -9.96 22.37
N GLU A 193 11.15 -9.36 23.35
CA GLU A 193 11.00 -7.93 23.68
C GLU A 193 11.25 -7.03 22.47
N PHE A 194 12.27 -7.33 21.67
CA PHE A 194 12.52 -6.63 20.41
C PHE A 194 11.36 -6.78 19.41
N MET A 195 10.82 -7.99 19.25
CA MET A 195 9.69 -8.24 18.34
C MET A 195 8.40 -7.53 18.77
N ASP A 196 8.20 -7.38 20.07
CA ASP A 196 7.03 -6.72 20.66
C ASP A 196 7.16 -5.18 20.58
N ALA A 197 8.39 -4.65 20.66
CA ALA A 197 8.67 -3.22 20.59
C ALA A 197 8.39 -2.58 19.22
N PHE A 198 8.49 -3.35 18.12
CA PHE A 198 8.39 -2.80 16.76
C PHE A 198 7.29 -3.45 15.91
N PRO A 199 6.75 -2.73 14.90
CA PRO A 199 5.83 -3.30 13.93
C PRO A 199 6.47 -4.45 13.12
N SER A 200 5.65 -5.40 12.69
CA SER A 200 6.03 -6.61 11.96
C SER A 200 6.93 -6.33 10.76
N GLN A 201 6.57 -5.31 9.98
CA GLN A 201 7.35 -4.85 8.84
C GLN A 201 8.77 -4.40 9.26
N ILE A 202 8.87 -3.64 10.36
CA ILE A 202 10.14 -3.08 10.84
C ILE A 202 11.04 -4.15 11.45
N VAL A 203 10.47 -5.09 12.21
CA VAL A 203 11.19 -6.25 12.77
C VAL A 203 11.94 -7.00 11.66
N VAL A 204 11.24 -7.32 10.57
CA VAL A 204 11.88 -8.07 9.48
C VAL A 204 12.90 -7.22 8.72
N LEU A 205 12.61 -5.94 8.47
CA LEU A 205 13.58 -5.05 7.81
C LEU A 205 14.86 -4.86 8.62
N ALA A 206 14.76 -4.74 9.94
CA ALA A 206 15.92 -4.62 10.82
C ALA A 206 16.76 -5.91 10.79
N ALA A 207 16.12 -7.08 10.81
CA ALA A 207 16.81 -8.36 10.65
C ALA A 207 17.51 -8.47 9.28
N GLN A 208 16.83 -8.09 8.20
CA GLN A 208 17.38 -8.07 6.85
C GLN A 208 18.59 -7.13 6.69
N ALA A 209 18.50 -5.91 7.23
CA ALA A 209 19.57 -4.92 7.17
C ALA A 209 20.79 -5.34 7.99
N THR A 210 20.55 -5.79 9.23
CA THR A 210 21.62 -6.26 10.14
C THR A 210 22.35 -7.46 9.55
N TRP A 211 21.60 -8.45 9.06
CA TRP A 211 22.18 -9.62 8.39
C TRP A 211 22.97 -9.23 7.14
N THR A 212 22.45 -8.32 6.31
CA THR A 212 23.14 -7.85 5.10
C THR A 212 24.49 -7.24 5.47
N THR A 213 24.53 -6.34 6.46
CA THR A 213 25.76 -5.70 6.92
C THR A 213 26.75 -6.73 7.47
N ALA A 214 26.30 -7.68 8.29
CA ALA A 214 27.17 -8.71 8.87
C ALA A 214 27.77 -9.63 7.81
N VAL A 215 26.99 -10.03 6.79
CA VAL A 215 27.50 -10.84 5.67
C VAL A 215 28.46 -10.04 4.79
N GLU A 216 28.19 -8.76 4.50
CA GLU A 216 29.13 -7.93 3.72
C GLU A 216 30.46 -7.73 4.44
N GLN A 217 30.44 -7.50 5.76
CA GLN A 217 31.66 -7.44 6.58
C GLN A 217 32.40 -8.78 6.57
N SER A 218 31.69 -9.88 6.82
CA SER A 218 32.29 -11.22 6.77
C SER A 218 32.95 -11.51 5.44
N LEU A 219 32.33 -11.10 4.32
CA LEU A 219 32.89 -11.28 2.98
C LEU A 219 34.05 -10.32 2.71
N ALA A 220 34.04 -9.09 3.25
CA ALA A 220 35.18 -8.17 3.15
C ALA A 220 36.41 -8.72 3.89
N ASP A 221 36.18 -9.44 4.99
CA ASP A 221 37.21 -10.10 5.80
C ASP A 221 37.56 -11.52 5.29
N GLY A 222 37.26 -11.83 4.03
CA GLY A 222 37.66 -13.09 3.38
C GLY A 222 36.74 -14.28 3.65
N GLY A 223 35.54 -14.06 4.19
CA GLY A 223 34.52 -15.09 4.43
C GLY A 223 34.68 -15.86 5.74
N VAL A 224 35.59 -15.46 6.62
CA VAL A 224 36.01 -16.22 7.81
C VAL A 224 34.87 -16.42 8.82
N THR A 225 34.02 -15.40 9.00
CA THR A 225 32.94 -15.43 10.00
C THR A 225 31.60 -15.98 9.48
N LEU A 226 31.52 -16.47 8.23
CA LEU A 226 30.27 -16.98 7.66
C LEU A 226 29.69 -18.14 8.47
N GLN A 227 30.53 -19.03 9.01
CA GLN A 227 30.09 -20.12 9.89
C GLN A 227 29.43 -19.59 11.17
N SER A 228 30.01 -18.56 11.80
CA SER A 228 29.43 -17.95 13.00
C SER A 228 28.07 -17.29 12.70
N LEU A 229 27.91 -16.66 11.52
CA LEU A 229 26.63 -16.09 11.11
C LEU A 229 25.59 -17.18 10.87
N PHE A 230 25.98 -18.30 10.24
CA PHE A 230 25.10 -19.46 10.08
C PHE A 230 24.62 -19.99 11.44
N ASP A 231 25.54 -20.15 12.40
CA ASP A 231 25.20 -20.66 13.73
C ASP A 231 24.29 -19.70 14.51
N ARG A 232 24.49 -18.37 14.37
CA ARG A 232 23.59 -17.35 14.93
C ARG A 232 22.18 -17.42 14.34
N GLU A 233 22.04 -17.53 13.01
CA GLU A 233 20.74 -17.73 12.37
C GLU A 233 20.04 -18.99 12.87
N VAL A 234 20.79 -20.09 13.05
CA VAL A 234 20.25 -21.32 13.62
C VAL A 234 19.78 -21.13 15.06
N GLN A 235 20.50 -20.35 15.88
CA GLN A 235 20.05 -20.01 17.24
C GLN A 235 18.74 -19.20 17.22
N VAL A 236 18.66 -18.14 16.40
CA VAL A 236 17.43 -17.36 16.22
C VAL A 236 16.26 -18.27 15.82
N LEU A 237 16.47 -19.12 14.81
CA LEU A 237 15.44 -20.06 14.34
C LEU A 237 14.97 -21.03 15.42
N ARG A 238 15.87 -21.53 16.28
CA ARG A 238 15.50 -22.39 17.41
C ARG A 238 14.62 -21.64 18.40
N HIS A 239 15.00 -20.43 18.80
CA HIS A 239 14.20 -19.62 19.70
C HIS A 239 12.83 -19.26 19.13
N LEU A 240 12.76 -18.93 17.84
CA LEU A 240 11.49 -18.66 17.17
C LEU A 240 10.62 -19.92 17.08
N ALA A 241 11.20 -21.08 16.74
CA ALA A 241 10.48 -22.34 16.71
C ALA A 241 9.91 -22.71 18.09
N ASP A 242 10.71 -22.58 19.16
CA ASP A 242 10.27 -22.80 20.53
C ASP A 242 9.20 -21.79 20.99
N THR A 243 9.22 -20.57 20.45
CA THR A 243 8.21 -19.54 20.76
C THR A 243 6.88 -19.87 20.10
N VAL A 244 6.91 -20.27 18.82
CA VAL A 244 5.69 -20.61 18.04
C VAL A 244 4.96 -21.83 18.59
N LEU A 245 5.67 -22.76 19.26
CA LEU A 245 5.05 -23.89 19.97
C LEU A 245 4.22 -23.47 21.20
N GLY A 246 4.46 -22.26 21.74
CA GLY A 246 3.70 -21.70 22.85
C GLY A 246 2.34 -21.13 22.45
N ASP A 247 1.59 -20.71 23.46
CA ASP A 247 0.40 -19.90 23.26
C ASP A 247 0.82 -18.44 23.01
N LEU A 248 0.36 -17.88 21.90
CA LEU A 248 0.79 -16.58 21.38
C LEU A 248 -0.42 -15.85 20.83
N GLU A 249 -0.44 -14.53 21.02
CA GLU A 249 -1.38 -13.68 20.32
C GLU A 249 -1.20 -13.77 18.80
N VAL A 250 -2.29 -13.53 18.06
CA VAL A 250 -2.33 -13.70 16.60
C VAL A 250 -1.22 -12.90 15.89
N ILE A 251 -1.00 -11.64 16.30
CA ILE A 251 0.03 -10.78 15.71
C ILE A 251 1.42 -11.30 16.02
N GLN A 252 1.68 -11.68 17.27
CA GLN A 252 2.97 -12.18 17.69
C GLN A 252 3.34 -13.48 16.95
N ARG A 253 2.37 -14.39 16.81
CA ARG A 253 2.52 -15.62 16.01
C ARG A 253 2.88 -15.31 14.56
N LYS A 254 2.16 -14.38 13.91
CA LYS A 254 2.48 -13.95 12.53
C LYS A 254 3.87 -13.32 12.41
N LYS A 255 4.28 -12.47 13.37
CA LYS A 255 5.64 -11.90 13.40
C LYS A 255 6.69 -13.00 13.47
N CYS A 256 6.50 -14.01 14.33
CA CYS A 256 7.39 -15.18 14.40
C CYS A 256 7.45 -15.93 13.07
N GLU A 257 6.31 -16.25 12.45
CA GLU A 257 6.26 -16.97 11.16
C GLU A 257 6.97 -16.20 10.04
N GLN A 258 6.79 -14.88 9.99
CA GLN A 258 7.47 -14.01 9.03
C GLN A 258 8.99 -14.02 9.24
N LEU A 259 9.44 -13.91 10.49
CA LEU A 259 10.86 -13.89 10.81
C LEU A 259 11.50 -15.27 10.60
N ILE A 260 10.81 -16.37 10.91
CA ILE A 260 11.25 -17.73 10.58
C ILE A 260 11.48 -17.87 9.07
N THR A 261 10.51 -17.40 8.27
CA THR A 261 10.60 -17.47 6.80
C THR A 261 11.83 -16.72 6.28
N GLU A 262 12.13 -15.55 6.87
CA GLU A 262 13.31 -14.75 6.52
C GLU A 262 14.63 -15.40 6.97
N CYS A 263 14.73 -15.80 8.24
CA CYS A 263 15.93 -16.42 8.81
C CYS A 263 16.27 -17.76 8.12
N VAL A 264 15.26 -18.54 7.68
CA VAL A 264 15.50 -19.75 6.87
C VAL A 264 16.18 -19.38 5.55
N HIS A 265 15.69 -18.36 4.84
CA HIS A 265 16.30 -17.87 3.61
C HIS A 265 17.74 -17.37 3.85
N GLN A 266 17.94 -16.56 4.89
CA GLN A 266 19.25 -16.01 5.27
C GLN A 266 20.26 -17.10 5.59
N ARG A 267 19.89 -18.09 6.41
CA ARG A 267 20.71 -19.27 6.72
C ARG A 267 21.08 -20.04 5.45
N ASP A 268 20.11 -20.33 4.58
CA ASP A 268 20.33 -21.09 3.34
C ASP A 268 21.24 -20.32 2.36
N CYS A 269 21.18 -18.99 2.37
CA CYS A 269 22.10 -18.13 1.60
C CYS A 269 23.53 -18.20 2.14
N VAL A 270 23.71 -18.09 3.46
CA VAL A 270 25.03 -18.21 4.11
C VAL A 270 25.64 -19.60 3.85
N GLU A 271 24.84 -20.66 3.97
CA GLU A 271 25.28 -22.03 3.69
C GLU A 271 25.80 -22.19 2.24
N LYS A 272 25.12 -21.59 1.26
CA LYS A 272 25.56 -21.60 -0.15
C LYS A 272 26.86 -20.82 -0.34
N LEU A 273 27.02 -19.67 0.31
CA LEU A 273 28.24 -18.88 0.25
C LEU A 273 29.44 -19.65 0.83
N MET A 274 29.24 -20.35 1.96
CA MET A 274 30.26 -21.19 2.57
C MET A 274 30.64 -22.38 1.69
N LYS A 275 29.65 -23.12 1.15
CA LYS A 275 29.89 -24.28 0.26
C LYS A 275 30.73 -23.92 -0.97
N LEU A 276 30.67 -22.67 -1.42
CA LEU A 276 31.42 -22.18 -2.57
C LEU A 276 32.64 -21.32 -2.20
N ASN A 277 33.00 -21.25 -0.91
CA ASN A 277 34.14 -20.47 -0.41
C ASN A 277 34.11 -19.01 -0.89
N ALA A 278 32.96 -18.33 -0.74
CA ALA A 278 32.85 -16.92 -1.08
C ALA A 278 33.71 -16.06 -0.13
N THR A 279 34.63 -15.26 -0.68
CA THR A 279 35.60 -14.48 0.10
C THR A 279 35.57 -12.98 -0.21
N THR A 280 34.61 -12.49 -1.01
CA THR A 280 34.52 -11.06 -1.36
C THR A 280 33.07 -10.58 -1.42
N PRO A 281 32.80 -9.29 -1.10
CA PRO A 281 31.45 -8.71 -1.24
C PRO A 281 30.99 -8.59 -2.71
N THR A 282 31.89 -8.82 -3.67
CA THR A 282 31.59 -8.86 -5.10
C THR A 282 31.30 -10.27 -5.61
N HIS A 283 31.27 -11.27 -4.73
CA HIS A 283 30.97 -12.65 -5.11
C HIS A 283 29.58 -12.74 -5.75
N TYR A 284 29.50 -13.36 -6.93
CA TYR A 284 28.28 -13.30 -7.76
C TYR A 284 27.04 -13.84 -7.04
N LEU A 285 27.15 -14.93 -6.25
CA LEU A 285 25.99 -15.46 -5.51
C LEU A 285 25.46 -14.47 -4.48
N TRP A 286 26.34 -13.68 -3.86
CA TRP A 286 25.93 -12.64 -2.92
C TRP A 286 25.22 -11.50 -3.66
N LEU A 287 25.79 -11.07 -4.78
CA LEU A 287 25.18 -10.03 -5.61
C LEU A 287 23.81 -10.43 -6.15
N LEU A 288 23.58 -11.72 -6.44
CA LEU A 288 22.27 -12.23 -6.87
C LEU A 288 21.20 -12.19 -5.76
N GLN A 289 21.59 -12.09 -4.48
CA GLN A 289 20.63 -11.94 -3.40
C GLN A 289 20.11 -10.51 -3.30
N MET A 290 18.92 -10.37 -2.72
CA MET A 290 18.37 -9.09 -2.34
C MET A 290 19.02 -8.63 -1.03
N ARG A 291 19.67 -7.47 -1.06
CA ARG A 291 20.51 -6.95 0.02
C ARG A 291 19.96 -5.63 0.51
N TYR A 292 19.86 -5.46 1.82
CA TYR A 292 19.27 -4.30 2.48
C TYR A 292 20.38 -3.45 3.09
N ILE A 293 20.87 -2.49 2.32
CA ILE A 293 21.98 -1.64 2.71
C ILE A 293 21.44 -0.48 3.53
N TYR A 294 21.81 -0.45 4.81
CA TYR A 294 21.48 0.64 5.72
C TYR A 294 22.68 1.58 5.91
N THR A 295 22.49 2.86 5.67
CA THR A 295 23.49 3.92 5.92
C THR A 295 22.96 4.86 7.00
N PRO A 296 23.58 4.94 8.18
CA PRO A 296 23.09 5.77 9.29
C PRO A 296 23.04 7.28 9.00
N GLU A 297 23.75 7.75 7.99
CA GLU A 297 23.85 9.17 7.63
C GLU A 297 22.67 9.64 6.76
N GLY A 298 22.31 10.91 6.91
CA GLY A 298 21.28 11.55 6.08
C GLY A 298 19.85 11.39 6.59
N ASP A 299 18.89 11.71 5.71
CA ASP A 299 17.46 11.63 6.00
C ASP A 299 17.01 10.18 6.20
N PHE A 300 16.19 9.93 7.22
CA PHE A 300 15.78 8.58 7.64
C PHE A 300 15.20 7.75 6.48
N GLN A 301 14.40 8.36 5.61
CA GLN A 301 13.78 7.65 4.47
C GLN A 301 14.79 7.23 3.40
N GLN A 302 15.98 7.85 3.35
CA GLN A 302 17.03 7.54 2.39
C GLN A 302 18.07 6.56 2.94
N ARG A 303 18.04 6.27 4.24
CA ARG A 303 19.01 5.40 4.91
C ARG A 303 18.93 3.96 4.47
N LEU A 304 17.78 3.49 3.95
CA LEU A 304 17.61 2.11 3.49
C LEU A 304 17.56 2.03 1.96
N GLN A 305 18.51 1.31 1.38
CA GLN A 305 18.54 0.97 -0.04
C GLN A 305 18.52 -0.55 -0.23
N VAL A 306 17.62 -1.03 -1.09
CA VAL A 306 17.58 -2.42 -1.51
C VAL A 306 18.38 -2.59 -2.79
N LYS A 307 19.36 -3.51 -2.77
CA LYS A 307 20.22 -3.83 -3.91
C LYS A 307 20.00 -5.27 -4.36
N MET A 308 19.94 -5.49 -5.67
CA MET A 308 19.90 -6.82 -6.26
C MET A 308 20.66 -6.80 -7.59
N ALA A 309 21.71 -7.61 -7.70
CA ALA A 309 22.78 -7.46 -8.68
C ALA A 309 23.29 -6.00 -8.73
N ASN A 310 23.14 -5.33 -9.87
CA ASN A 310 23.48 -3.92 -10.07
C ASN A 310 22.32 -2.95 -9.77
N ALA A 311 21.09 -3.44 -9.58
CA ALA A 311 19.94 -2.58 -9.31
C ALA A 311 20.05 -1.93 -7.93
N LYS A 312 19.66 -0.65 -7.83
CA LYS A 312 19.65 0.11 -6.59
C LYS A 312 18.29 0.80 -6.42
N LEU A 313 17.52 0.36 -5.43
CA LEU A 313 16.14 0.80 -5.22
C LEU A 313 15.99 1.35 -3.80
N ASN A 314 15.42 2.55 -3.67
CA ASN A 314 15.05 3.08 -2.35
C ASN A 314 13.82 2.33 -1.81
N TYR A 315 13.83 2.01 -0.52
CA TYR A 315 12.67 1.42 0.15
C TYR A 315 11.53 2.45 0.24
N GLY A 316 10.29 2.02 -0.02
CA GLY A 316 9.17 2.95 -0.18
C GLY A 316 8.47 3.38 1.11
N PHE A 317 8.68 2.67 2.22
CA PHE A 317 8.05 2.91 3.53
C PHE A 317 6.51 3.04 3.49
N GLU A 318 5.84 2.40 2.52
CA GLU A 318 4.41 2.13 2.63
C GLU A 318 4.17 1.20 3.83
N TYR A 319 3.19 1.50 4.69
CA TYR A 319 2.81 0.58 5.75
C TYR A 319 2.06 -0.63 5.19
N LEU A 320 2.57 -1.82 5.47
CA LEU A 320 2.11 -3.07 4.87
C LEU A 320 1.23 -3.90 5.83
N GLY A 321 1.11 -3.48 7.10
CA GLY A 321 0.41 -4.24 8.13
C GLY A 321 1.16 -5.51 8.51
N VAL A 322 0.41 -6.60 8.74
CA VAL A 322 0.96 -7.93 9.05
C VAL A 322 0.63 -8.92 7.92
N PRO A 323 1.23 -8.76 6.74
CA PRO A 323 0.89 -9.54 5.55
C PRO A 323 1.46 -10.95 5.63
N ASP A 324 0.87 -11.88 4.88
CA ASP A 324 1.46 -13.19 4.72
C ASP A 324 2.71 -13.08 3.83
N ARG A 325 3.82 -13.72 4.24
CA ARG A 325 5.07 -13.70 3.47
C ARG A 325 5.17 -14.93 2.58
N LEU A 326 5.50 -14.69 1.31
CA LEU A 326 5.81 -15.77 0.37
C LEU A 326 7.16 -16.40 0.73
N VAL A 327 7.23 -17.72 0.74
CA VAL A 327 8.47 -18.47 0.93
C VAL A 327 9.45 -18.16 -0.21
N ARG A 328 10.71 -17.87 0.12
CA ARG A 328 11.78 -17.62 -0.84
C ARG A 328 12.27 -18.92 -1.48
N THR A 329 11.69 -19.25 -2.64
CA THR A 329 12.17 -20.36 -3.48
C THR A 329 13.16 -19.88 -4.55
N PRO A 330 14.00 -20.76 -5.12
CA PRO A 330 14.88 -20.37 -6.23
C PRO A 330 14.17 -19.76 -7.43
N LEU A 331 12.90 -20.16 -7.68
CA LEU A 331 12.08 -19.56 -8.73
C LEU A 331 11.63 -18.15 -8.35
N THR A 332 11.25 -17.93 -7.09
CA THR A 332 10.89 -16.60 -6.57
C THR A 332 12.06 -15.64 -6.66
N ASP A 333 13.26 -16.06 -6.24
CA ASP A 333 14.46 -15.21 -6.31
C ASP A 333 14.84 -14.88 -7.75
N ARG A 334 14.68 -15.83 -8.69
CA ARG A 334 14.86 -15.56 -10.12
C ARG A 334 13.84 -14.54 -10.63
N CYS A 335 12.57 -14.67 -10.23
CA CYS A 335 11.54 -13.70 -10.57
C CYS A 335 11.89 -12.31 -10.03
N PHE A 336 12.34 -12.20 -8.78
CA PHE A 336 12.71 -10.92 -8.17
C PHE A 336 13.93 -10.31 -8.86
N LEU A 337 14.92 -11.12 -9.24
CA LEU A 337 16.06 -10.68 -10.02
C LEU A 337 15.59 -10.07 -11.34
N THR A 338 14.76 -10.78 -12.12
CA THR A 338 14.28 -10.28 -13.41
C THR A 338 13.47 -8.99 -13.26
N LEU A 339 12.59 -8.91 -12.27
CA LEU A 339 11.76 -7.72 -12.03
C LEU A 339 12.58 -6.52 -11.54
N THR A 340 13.54 -6.72 -10.64
CA THR A 340 14.43 -5.64 -10.18
C THR A 340 15.34 -5.13 -11.30
N GLN A 341 15.79 -6.01 -12.21
CA GLN A 341 16.52 -5.61 -13.40
C GLN A 341 15.67 -4.81 -14.39
N ALA A 342 14.40 -5.18 -14.59
CA ALA A 342 13.48 -4.39 -15.39
C ALA A 342 13.29 -2.98 -14.81
N LEU A 343 13.12 -2.86 -13.49
CA LEU A 343 12.98 -1.57 -12.81
C LEU A 343 14.23 -0.68 -12.93
N GLU A 344 15.42 -1.29 -12.82
CA GLU A 344 16.69 -0.59 -13.03
C GLU A 344 16.77 -0.01 -14.46
N GLN A 345 16.28 -0.77 -15.44
CA GLN A 345 16.20 -0.36 -16.85
C GLN A 345 15.00 0.53 -17.19
N ARG A 346 14.18 0.91 -16.20
CA ARG A 346 12.94 1.69 -16.38
C ARG A 346 11.91 1.00 -17.29
N LEU A 347 11.85 -0.33 -17.23
CA LEU A 347 10.91 -1.18 -17.95
C LEU A 347 9.86 -1.77 -16.99
N GLY A 348 8.72 -2.18 -17.56
CA GLY A 348 7.72 -2.98 -16.87
C GLY A 348 8.14 -4.45 -16.73
N GLY A 349 7.59 -5.13 -15.73
CA GLY A 349 7.76 -6.57 -15.54
C GLY A 349 6.58 -7.36 -16.13
N SER A 350 6.85 -8.38 -16.95
CA SER A 350 5.83 -9.24 -17.54
C SER A 350 6.11 -10.73 -17.24
N PRO A 351 5.84 -11.19 -16.00
CA PRO A 351 5.91 -12.61 -15.69
C PRO A 351 4.78 -13.34 -16.42
N TYR A 352 5.13 -14.36 -17.21
CA TYR A 352 4.17 -15.16 -17.98
C TYR A 352 4.23 -16.64 -17.56
N GLY A 353 3.11 -17.34 -17.73
CA GLY A 353 2.98 -18.75 -17.38
C GLY A 353 1.53 -19.14 -17.05
N PRO A 354 1.26 -20.45 -16.84
CA PRO A 354 -0.08 -20.94 -16.55
C PRO A 354 -0.74 -20.28 -15.33
N ALA A 355 -2.07 -20.32 -15.25
CA ALA A 355 -2.82 -19.87 -14.09
C ALA A 355 -2.39 -20.64 -12.82
N GLY A 356 -2.39 -19.97 -11.66
CA GLY A 356 -2.01 -20.59 -10.38
C GLY A 356 -0.51 -20.80 -10.14
N THR A 357 0.37 -20.35 -11.05
CA THR A 357 1.84 -20.47 -10.88
C THR A 357 2.47 -19.38 -9.98
N GLY A 358 1.66 -18.58 -9.29
CA GLY A 358 2.12 -17.57 -8.34
C GLY A 358 2.66 -16.27 -8.96
N LYS A 359 2.31 -15.94 -10.21
CA LYS A 359 2.76 -14.73 -10.92
C LYS A 359 2.41 -13.44 -10.16
N THR A 360 1.12 -13.22 -9.92
CA THR A 360 0.57 -12.06 -9.20
C THR A 360 1.12 -11.99 -7.78
N GLU A 361 1.15 -13.13 -7.07
CA GLU A 361 1.68 -13.19 -5.71
C GLU A 361 3.19 -12.93 -5.65
N SER A 362 3.97 -13.31 -6.66
CA SER A 362 5.40 -12.97 -6.74
C SER A 362 5.61 -11.46 -6.93
N VAL A 363 4.81 -10.81 -7.78
CA VAL A 363 4.87 -9.34 -7.95
C VAL A 363 4.49 -8.61 -6.66
N LYS A 364 3.40 -9.03 -6.00
CA LYS A 364 3.00 -8.50 -4.69
C LYS A 364 4.07 -8.71 -3.63
N ALA A 365 4.66 -9.90 -3.57
CA ALA A 365 5.73 -10.22 -2.64
C ALA A 365 6.97 -9.35 -2.89
N LEU A 366 7.33 -9.07 -4.15
CA LEU A 366 8.42 -8.14 -4.44
C LEU A 366 8.07 -6.70 -3.99
N GLY A 367 6.85 -6.24 -4.26
CA GLY A 367 6.36 -4.95 -3.79
C GLY A 367 6.46 -4.81 -2.27
N LEU A 368 6.11 -5.86 -1.54
CA LEU A 368 6.28 -5.96 -0.09
C LEU A 368 7.74 -5.78 0.34
N GLN A 369 8.66 -6.50 -0.32
CA GLN A 369 10.10 -6.47 -0.02
C GLN A 369 10.75 -5.11 -0.34
N LEU A 370 10.12 -4.29 -1.17
CA LEU A 370 10.56 -2.93 -1.51
C LEU A 370 9.76 -1.84 -0.80
N GLY A 371 8.78 -2.20 0.04
CA GLY A 371 7.95 -1.24 0.76
C GLY A 371 7.07 -0.40 -0.15
N ARG A 372 6.62 -0.97 -1.27
CA ARG A 372 5.85 -0.28 -2.31
C ARG A 372 4.37 -0.63 -2.22
N PHE A 373 3.52 0.38 -2.39
CA PHE A 373 2.09 0.16 -2.53
C PHE A 373 1.82 -0.55 -3.87
N THR A 374 1.41 -1.83 -3.81
CA THR A 374 1.13 -2.64 -5.00
C THR A 374 -0.36 -2.92 -5.11
N LEU A 375 -0.95 -2.49 -6.23
CA LEU A 375 -2.33 -2.69 -6.59
C LEU A 375 -2.43 -3.80 -7.64
N VAL A 376 -3.42 -4.67 -7.47
CA VAL A 376 -3.74 -5.70 -8.47
C VAL A 376 -5.04 -5.30 -9.17
N PHE A 377 -4.99 -5.24 -10.49
CA PHE A 377 -6.14 -5.01 -11.35
C PHE A 377 -6.40 -6.30 -12.13
N CYS A 378 -7.54 -6.95 -11.86
CA CYS A 378 -7.98 -8.09 -12.65
C CYS A 378 -8.61 -7.55 -13.94
N CYS A 379 -7.87 -7.60 -15.04
CA CYS A 379 -8.34 -7.07 -16.31
C CYS A 379 -9.46 -7.96 -16.89
N ASP A 380 -10.50 -7.30 -17.38
CA ASP A 380 -11.61 -7.90 -18.11
C ASP A 380 -12.08 -6.96 -19.22
N ASP A 381 -13.03 -7.42 -20.03
CA ASP A 381 -13.58 -6.69 -21.18
C ASP A 381 -14.36 -5.42 -20.78
N THR A 382 -14.58 -5.18 -19.48
CA THR A 382 -15.26 -3.99 -18.97
C THR A 382 -14.33 -2.82 -18.69
N PHE A 383 -13.01 -3.06 -18.69
CA PHE A 383 -12.02 -1.99 -18.58
C PHE A 383 -12.08 -1.09 -19.81
N ASP A 384 -12.42 0.18 -19.62
CA ASP A 384 -12.38 1.18 -20.67
C ASP A 384 -11.09 2.02 -20.61
N PHE A 385 -10.83 2.75 -21.69
CA PHE A 385 -9.67 3.63 -21.80
C PHE A 385 -9.64 4.71 -20.69
N GLN A 386 -10.81 5.18 -20.25
CA GLN A 386 -10.92 6.21 -19.22
C GLN A 386 -10.52 5.68 -17.84
N ALA A 387 -10.97 4.48 -17.48
CA ALA A 387 -10.60 3.79 -16.24
C ALA A 387 -9.10 3.48 -16.21
N MET A 388 -8.54 2.96 -17.31
CA MET A 388 -7.09 2.71 -17.42
C MET A 388 -6.28 3.99 -17.30
N GLY A 389 -6.68 5.06 -18.01
CA GLY A 389 -6.02 6.37 -17.92
C GLY A 389 -6.02 6.92 -16.49
N ARG A 390 -7.16 6.84 -15.81
CA ARG A 390 -7.30 7.24 -14.40
C ARG A 390 -6.41 6.43 -13.46
N ILE A 391 -6.35 5.11 -13.63
CA ILE A 391 -5.51 4.21 -12.83
C ILE A 391 -4.03 4.57 -13.03
N PHE A 392 -3.59 4.76 -14.27
CA PHE A 392 -2.21 5.14 -14.56
C PHE A 392 -1.83 6.50 -13.98
N LEU A 393 -2.73 7.50 -14.05
CA LEU A 393 -2.49 8.80 -13.39
C LEU A 393 -2.25 8.62 -11.89
N GLY A 394 -3.08 7.81 -11.22
CA GLY A 394 -2.90 7.48 -9.81
C GLY A 394 -1.57 6.78 -9.52
N ILE A 395 -1.23 5.74 -10.30
CA ILE A 395 0.02 5.00 -10.16
C ILE A 395 1.23 5.94 -10.30
N CYS A 396 1.22 6.79 -11.33
CA CYS A 396 2.31 7.73 -11.61
C CYS A 396 2.47 8.78 -10.51
N GLN A 397 1.37 9.35 -10.00
CA GLN A 397 1.43 10.39 -8.99
C GLN A 397 1.80 9.87 -7.60
N VAL A 398 1.35 8.65 -7.24
CA VAL A 398 1.68 8.02 -5.95
C VAL A 398 3.05 7.34 -5.98
N GLY A 399 3.53 6.92 -7.16
CA GLY A 399 4.68 6.02 -7.28
C GLY A 399 4.35 4.60 -6.81
N ALA A 400 3.09 4.18 -7.00
CA ALA A 400 2.59 2.84 -6.70
C ALA A 400 3.01 1.85 -7.80
N TRP A 401 2.75 0.56 -7.58
CA TRP A 401 2.91 -0.49 -8.57
C TRP A 401 1.56 -0.99 -9.03
N GLY A 402 1.33 -1.01 -10.34
CA GLY A 402 0.15 -1.64 -10.95
C GLY A 402 0.50 -3.03 -11.47
N CYS A 403 -0.09 -4.06 -10.89
CA CYS A 403 -0.04 -5.44 -11.38
C CYS A 403 -1.34 -5.73 -12.11
N PHE A 404 -1.27 -5.84 -13.43
CA PHE A 404 -2.43 -6.12 -14.28
C PHE A 404 -2.50 -7.62 -14.54
N ASP A 405 -3.42 -8.29 -13.87
CA ASP A 405 -3.66 -9.72 -14.02
C ASP A 405 -4.56 -9.99 -15.22
N GLU A 406 -4.31 -11.09 -15.94
CA GLU A 406 -4.99 -11.43 -17.19
C GLU A 406 -4.99 -10.28 -18.21
N PHE A 407 -3.89 -9.50 -18.29
CA PHE A 407 -3.75 -8.34 -19.17
C PHE A 407 -4.06 -8.62 -20.65
N ASN A 408 -3.82 -9.86 -21.09
CA ASN A 408 -4.14 -10.34 -22.44
C ASN A 408 -5.65 -10.48 -22.72
N ARG A 409 -6.53 -10.25 -21.74
CA ARG A 409 -7.99 -10.19 -21.93
C ARG A 409 -8.50 -8.81 -22.28
N LEU A 410 -7.67 -7.77 -22.14
CA LEU A 410 -8.07 -6.44 -22.61
C LEU A 410 -8.30 -6.50 -24.13
N GLU A 411 -9.35 -5.81 -24.58
CA GLU A 411 -9.63 -5.72 -26.01
C GLU A 411 -8.45 -5.10 -26.77
N GLU A 412 -8.17 -5.60 -27.98
CA GLU A 412 -7.05 -5.12 -28.81
C GLU A 412 -7.06 -3.62 -29.10
N ARG A 413 -8.23 -2.97 -29.03
CA ARG A 413 -8.36 -1.50 -29.21
C ARG A 413 -7.93 -0.69 -27.99
N ILE A 414 -7.85 -1.34 -26.82
CA ILE A 414 -7.52 -0.75 -25.51
C ILE A 414 -6.05 -1.00 -25.18
N LEU A 415 -5.52 -2.16 -25.60
CA LEU A 415 -4.08 -2.49 -25.63
C LEU A 415 -3.31 -1.57 -26.58
#